data_AF-A0A0N5CJG1-F1
#
_entry.id   AF-A0A0N5CJG1-F1
#
_cell.length_a   1.000
_cell.length_b   1.000
_cell.length_c   1.000
_cell.angle_alpha   90.00
_cell.angle_beta   90.00
_cell.angle_gamma   90.00
#
_symmetry.space_group_name_H-M   'P 1'
#
loop_
_entity.id
_entity.type
_entity.pdbx_description
1 polymer ?
#
loop_
_entity_poly.entity_id
_entity_poly.type
_entity_poly.pdbx_seq_one_letter_code
_entity_poly.pdbx_strand_id
1 'polypeptide(L)'
;MALWRIMLIFVLLCYSCSIVHMKLLTKNTVLLDDELDASELIDRFLERAKQNTRHHRAHRLPRRHRLSISTQQLTHIDAYGREYVKCRKSMPNFRSVIKRCYRPPSDDMRVGCYAVWDMKSEALVQDCWVQQAISMNNCGHRKCIADKSTFCCCYGHICNSRLELLENMSSSAEYS
;
A
#
# COMPACT_ATOMS: atom_id res chain seq x y z
N MET A 1 9.78 60.83 -11.69
CA MET A 1 9.30 59.58 -12.34
C MET A 1 9.77 58.29 -11.66
N ALA A 2 10.95 58.24 -11.01
CA ALA A 2 11.44 57.02 -10.34
C ALA A 2 10.65 56.63 -9.08
N LEU A 3 10.23 57.60 -8.25
CA LEU A 3 9.50 57.35 -7.00
C LEU A 3 8.15 56.67 -7.19
N TRP A 4 7.42 57.00 -8.27
CA TRP A 4 6.14 56.36 -8.60
C TRP A 4 6.30 54.88 -8.91
N ARG A 5 7.38 54.50 -9.60
CA ARG A 5 7.68 53.09 -9.93
C ARG A 5 8.01 52.27 -8.69
N ILE A 6 8.70 52.86 -7.71
CA ILE A 6 9.04 52.21 -6.45
C ILE A 6 7.77 51.96 -5.61
N MET A 7 6.87 52.95 -5.53
CA MET A 7 5.60 52.79 -4.80
C MET A 7 4.72 51.69 -5.39
N LEU A 8 4.68 51.55 -6.72
CA LEU A 8 3.89 50.53 -7.41
C LEU A 8 4.40 49.10 -7.12
N ILE A 9 5.72 48.93 -6.99
CA ILE A 9 6.34 47.64 -6.63
C ILE A 9 5.99 47.28 -5.18
N PHE A 10 6.04 48.22 -4.25
CA PHE A 10 5.68 47.98 -2.86
C PHE A 10 4.20 47.59 -2.71
N VAL A 11 3.28 48.25 -3.44
CA VAL A 11 1.85 47.90 -3.42
C VAL A 11 1.62 46.48 -3.97
N LEU A 12 2.29 46.11 -5.06
CA LEU A 12 2.18 44.76 -5.63
C LEU A 12 2.75 43.69 -4.69
N LEU A 13 3.87 43.97 -4.02
CA LEU A 13 4.45 43.06 -3.02
C LEU A 13 3.53 42.88 -1.82
N CYS A 14 2.98 43.95 -1.27
CA CYS A 14 2.00 43.88 -0.17
C CYS A 14 0.74 43.12 -0.58
N TYR A 15 0.21 43.33 -1.79
CA TYR A 15 -0.96 42.61 -2.29
C TYR A 15 -0.70 41.10 -2.42
N SER A 16 0.48 40.72 -2.92
CA SER A 16 0.87 39.32 -3.03
C SER A 16 1.04 38.64 -1.65
N CYS A 17 1.56 39.35 -0.65
CA CYS A 17 1.68 38.85 0.72
C CYS A 17 0.32 38.58 1.36
N SER A 18 -0.65 39.48 1.16
CA SER A 18 -2.02 39.32 1.67
C SER A 18 -2.76 38.12 1.04
N ILE A 19 -2.55 37.86 -0.26
CA ILE A 19 -3.14 36.69 -0.95
C ILE A 19 -2.57 35.37 -0.42
N VAL A 20 -1.26 35.31 -0.13
CA VAL A 20 -0.64 34.10 0.43
C VAL A 20 -1.16 33.82 1.84
N HIS A 21 -1.38 34.86 2.65
CA HIS A 21 -1.88 34.70 4.01
C HIS A 21 -3.35 34.24 4.06
N MET A 22 -4.20 34.68 3.12
CA MET A 22 -5.61 34.25 3.04
C MET A 22 -5.76 32.78 2.57
N LYS A 23 -4.84 32.28 1.75
CA LYS A 23 -4.82 30.85 1.35
C LYS A 23 -4.32 29.91 2.45
N LEU A 24 -3.60 30.42 3.44
CA LEU A 24 -3.10 29.62 4.56
C LEU A 24 -4.12 29.52 5.71
N LEU A 25 -5.01 30.51 5.87
CA LEU A 25 -5.97 30.56 6.99
C LEU A 25 -7.32 29.87 6.74
N THR A 26 -7.60 29.38 5.52
CA THR A 26 -8.86 28.72 5.16
C THR A 26 -8.85 27.19 5.37
N LYS A 27 -7.80 26.64 6.00
CA LYS A 27 -7.69 25.19 6.30
C LYS A 27 -8.03 24.79 7.74
N ASN A 28 -8.79 25.63 8.46
CA ASN A 28 -9.29 25.30 9.80
C ASN A 28 -10.84 25.33 9.89
N THR A 29 -11.55 25.03 8.82
CA THR A 29 -12.97 24.66 8.94
C THR A 29 -13.06 23.16 9.11
N VAL A 30 -13.26 22.78 10.37
CA VAL A 30 -13.96 21.59 10.82
C VAL A 30 -15.11 21.29 9.85
N LEU A 31 -15.02 20.18 9.13
CA LEU A 31 -16.17 19.54 8.52
C LEU A 31 -15.95 18.03 8.58
N LEU A 32 -16.92 17.42 9.24
CA LEU A 32 -17.06 16.01 9.56
C LEU A 32 -16.73 15.08 8.39
N ASP A 33 -15.98 14.03 8.73
CA ASP A 33 -16.41 12.64 8.51
C ASP A 33 -16.76 12.22 7.07
N ASP A 34 -15.73 12.09 6.24
CA ASP A 34 -15.73 11.14 5.12
C ASP A 34 -14.52 10.21 5.31
N GLU A 35 -14.60 9.36 6.34
CA GLU A 35 -13.77 8.17 6.45
C GLU A 35 -14.17 7.21 5.31
N LEU A 36 -13.55 7.42 4.14
CA LEU A 36 -13.71 6.55 2.98
C LEU A 36 -13.40 5.11 3.39
N ASP A 37 -14.43 4.26 3.35
CA ASP A 37 -14.56 3.00 4.06
C ASP A 37 -13.59 1.91 3.57
N ALA A 38 -12.37 1.95 4.11
CA ALA A 38 -11.36 0.91 3.90
C ALA A 38 -11.83 -0.46 4.43
N SER A 39 -12.76 -0.47 5.40
CA SER A 39 -13.33 -1.71 5.94
C SER A 39 -14.24 -2.37 4.91
N GLU A 40 -15.09 -1.61 4.22
CA GLU A 40 -15.97 -2.13 3.18
C GLU A 40 -15.21 -2.74 2.00
N LEU A 41 -14.09 -2.15 1.59
CA LEU A 41 -13.22 -2.70 0.55
C LEU A 41 -12.61 -4.05 0.94
N ILE A 42 -12.16 -4.16 2.20
CA ILE A 42 -11.61 -5.40 2.75
C ILE A 42 -12.71 -6.47 2.85
N ASP A 43 -13.90 -6.10 3.33
CA ASP A 43 -15.03 -7.02 3.49
C ASP A 43 -15.53 -7.56 2.14
N ARG A 44 -15.61 -6.70 1.11
CA ARG A 44 -15.96 -7.13 -0.25
C ARG A 44 -14.92 -8.09 -0.85
N PHE A 45 -13.64 -7.87 -0.58
CA PHE A 45 -12.59 -8.80 -1.00
C PHE A 45 -12.72 -10.15 -0.27
N LEU A 46 -12.90 -10.13 1.05
CA LEU A 46 -13.04 -11.33 1.86
C LEU A 46 -14.29 -12.13 1.46
N GLU A 47 -15.41 -11.48 1.20
CA GLU A 47 -16.64 -12.14 0.73
C GLU A 47 -16.47 -12.78 -0.65
N ARG A 48 -15.85 -12.08 -1.61
CA ARG A 48 -15.54 -12.65 -2.93
C ARG A 48 -14.60 -13.85 -2.82
N ALA A 49 -13.59 -13.78 -1.94
CA ALA A 49 -12.68 -14.91 -1.69
C ALA A 49 -13.41 -16.11 -1.06
N LYS A 50 -14.29 -15.88 -0.09
CA LYS A 50 -15.11 -16.95 0.53
C LYS A 50 -16.01 -17.64 -0.50
N GLN A 51 -16.66 -16.89 -1.39
CA GLN A 51 -17.53 -17.46 -2.43
C GLN A 51 -16.76 -18.36 -3.39
N ASN A 52 -15.53 -17.99 -3.76
CA ASN A 52 -14.70 -18.78 -4.67
C ASN A 52 -14.14 -20.07 -4.05
N THR A 53 -14.10 -20.17 -2.71
CA THR A 53 -13.61 -21.37 -2.01
C THR A 53 -14.67 -22.44 -1.76
N ARG A 54 -15.97 -22.12 -1.91
CA ARG A 54 -17.06 -23.08 -1.66
C ARG A 54 -17.11 -24.24 -2.67
N HIS A 55 -16.53 -24.07 -3.86
CA HIS A 55 -16.50 -25.11 -4.91
C HIS A 55 -15.26 -26.01 -4.91
N HIS A 56 -14.22 -25.71 -4.12
CA HIS A 56 -12.97 -26.50 -4.10
C HIS A 56 -12.75 -27.24 -2.77
N ARG A 57 -13.78 -27.92 -2.26
CA ARG A 57 -13.68 -28.70 -1.01
C ARG A 57 -12.85 -29.98 -1.09
N ALA A 58 -12.22 -30.29 -2.22
CA ALA A 58 -11.42 -31.52 -2.36
C ALA A 58 -10.32 -31.42 -3.42
N HIS A 59 -9.32 -30.57 -3.22
CA HIS A 59 -8.02 -30.80 -3.86
C HIS A 59 -6.90 -30.68 -2.82
N ARG A 60 -6.43 -31.84 -2.33
CA ARG A 60 -5.12 -31.96 -1.69
C ARG A 60 -4.08 -31.56 -2.74
N LEU A 61 -3.64 -30.30 -2.70
CA LEU A 61 -2.54 -29.84 -3.54
C LEU A 61 -1.25 -30.56 -3.10
N PRO A 62 -0.42 -31.04 -4.05
CA PRO A 62 0.84 -31.70 -3.72
C PRO A 62 1.75 -30.71 -2.99
N ARG A 63 2.27 -31.16 -1.85
CA ARG A 63 3.20 -30.44 -0.98
C ARG A 63 4.49 -30.13 -1.74
N ARG A 64 4.56 -28.98 -2.43
CA ARG A 64 5.82 -28.43 -2.93
C ARG A 64 6.66 -28.06 -1.72
N HIS A 65 7.62 -28.91 -1.37
CA HIS A 65 8.75 -28.55 -0.53
C HIS A 65 9.59 -27.52 -1.28
N ARG A 66 9.20 -26.25 -1.19
CA ARG A 66 10.05 -25.14 -1.65
C ARG A 66 11.20 -25.05 -0.64
N LEU A 67 12.39 -25.38 -1.14
CA LEU A 67 13.68 -25.22 -0.47
C LEU A 67 13.71 -23.96 0.38
N SER A 68 14.20 -24.09 1.61
CA SER A 68 14.59 -23.01 2.50
C SER A 68 15.68 -22.17 1.82
N ILE A 69 15.26 -21.28 0.92
CA ILE A 69 16.12 -20.28 0.32
C ILE A 69 16.60 -19.41 1.48
N SER A 70 17.92 -19.43 1.69
CA SER A 70 18.67 -18.60 2.65
C SER A 70 17.92 -17.30 2.90
N THR A 71 17.36 -17.18 4.10
CA THR A 71 16.53 -16.06 4.56
C THR A 71 17.45 -14.85 4.67
N GLN A 72 17.77 -14.20 3.55
CA GLN A 72 18.31 -12.85 3.59
C GLN A 72 17.26 -12.01 4.32
N GLN A 73 17.59 -11.67 5.57
CA GLN A 73 16.70 -11.21 6.63
C GLN A 73 15.53 -10.35 6.11
N LEU A 74 14.36 -10.98 5.93
CA LEU A 74 13.14 -10.34 5.42
C LEU A 74 12.40 -9.56 6.53
N THR A 75 12.75 -9.83 7.78
CA THR A 75 12.17 -9.27 9.00
C THR A 75 13.29 -8.89 9.97
N HIS A 76 13.07 -7.86 10.77
CA HIS A 76 14.01 -7.44 11.82
C HIS A 76 13.45 -7.81 13.19
N ILE A 77 14.33 -7.93 14.19
CA ILE A 77 13.96 -8.10 15.59
C ILE A 77 14.21 -6.77 16.29
N ASP A 78 13.24 -6.28 17.07
CA ASP A 78 13.41 -5.06 17.86
C ASP A 78 14.16 -5.32 19.19
N ALA A 79 14.42 -4.27 19.97
CA ALA A 79 15.10 -4.38 21.26
C ALA A 79 14.39 -5.27 22.29
N TYR A 80 13.10 -5.58 22.07
CA TYR A 80 12.28 -6.43 22.93
C TYR A 80 12.15 -7.86 22.39
N GLY A 81 12.92 -8.23 21.37
CA GLY A 81 12.84 -9.56 20.78
C GLY A 81 11.65 -9.77 19.83
N ARG A 82 10.91 -8.70 19.46
CA ARG A 82 9.74 -8.81 18.60
C ARG A 82 10.12 -8.70 17.14
N GLU A 83 9.74 -9.70 16.36
CA GLU A 83 9.92 -9.71 14.92
C GLU A 83 8.98 -8.70 14.24
N TYR A 84 9.51 -7.89 13.31
CA TYR A 84 8.78 -6.89 12.57
C TYR A 84 9.27 -6.71 11.14
N VAL A 85 8.37 -6.20 10.30
CA VAL A 85 8.69 -5.67 8.98
C VAL A 85 8.28 -4.18 8.93
N LYS A 86 8.88 -3.41 8.02
CA LYS A 86 8.49 -2.01 7.78
C LYS A 86 7.66 -2.01 6.51
N CYS A 87 6.45 -1.48 6.53
CA CYS A 87 5.59 -1.39 5.36
C CYS A 87 5.26 0.05 5.04
N ARG A 88 5.02 0.35 3.76
CA ARG A 88 4.36 1.60 3.38
C ARG A 88 2.90 1.49 3.81
N LYS A 89 2.42 2.52 4.51
CA LYS A 89 1.02 2.65 4.92
C LYS A 89 0.40 3.85 4.21
N SER A 90 -0.69 3.64 3.49
CA SER A 90 -1.49 4.72 2.92
C SER A 90 -2.15 5.53 4.04
N MET A 91 -2.15 6.85 3.87
CA MET A 91 -2.84 7.80 4.73
C MET A 91 -3.91 8.52 3.90
N PRO A 92 -4.92 9.12 4.54
CA PRO A 92 -5.84 10.04 3.86
C PRO A 92 -5.08 11.11 3.06
N ASN A 93 -5.68 11.59 1.98
CA ASN A 93 -5.11 12.62 1.08
C ASN A 93 -3.85 12.19 0.31
N PHE A 94 -3.80 10.95 -0.19
CA PHE A 94 -2.71 10.42 -1.03
C PHE A 94 -1.31 10.46 -0.38
N ARG A 95 -1.25 10.62 0.94
CA ARG A 95 0.01 10.56 1.69
C ARG A 95 0.34 9.12 2.05
N SER A 96 1.60 8.88 2.39
CA SER A 96 2.02 7.57 2.92
C SER A 96 3.11 7.71 3.96
N VAL A 97 3.10 6.82 4.95
CA VAL A 97 4.11 6.74 6.02
C VAL A 97 4.73 5.35 6.04
N ILE A 98 5.89 5.21 6.71
CA ILE A 98 6.45 3.89 6.99
C ILE A 98 6.00 3.44 8.39
N LYS A 99 5.33 2.29 8.45
CA LYS A 99 4.82 1.67 9.68
C LYS A 99 5.60 0.39 10.00
N ARG A 100 5.92 0.16 11.28
CA ARG A 100 6.41 -1.14 11.75
C ARG A 100 5.22 -2.07 11.99
N CYS A 101 5.29 -3.27 11.41
CA CYS A 101 4.29 -4.33 11.49
C CYS A 101 4.91 -5.49 12.24
N TYR A 102 4.37 -5.83 13.41
CA TYR A 102 4.91 -6.86 14.27
C TYR A 102 4.26 -8.22 14.01
N ARG A 103 5.05 -9.30 14.07
CA ARG A 103 4.52 -10.67 14.08
C ARG A 103 3.79 -10.89 15.42
N PRO A 104 2.54 -11.39 15.42
CA PRO A 104 1.88 -11.84 16.64
C PRO A 104 2.69 -12.96 17.33
N PRO A 105 2.55 -13.16 18.66
CA PRO A 105 3.23 -14.23 19.39
C PRO A 105 2.60 -15.60 19.08
N SER A 106 2.73 -16.06 17.84
CA SER A 106 2.23 -17.35 17.34
C SER A 106 3.15 -17.87 16.25
N ASP A 107 3.56 -19.13 16.37
CA ASP A 107 4.48 -19.78 15.44
C ASP A 107 3.87 -20.07 14.07
N ASP A 108 2.55 -20.04 13.98
CA ASP A 108 1.81 -20.22 12.72
C ASP A 108 1.49 -18.90 12.04
N MET A 109 1.75 -17.76 12.67
CA MET A 109 1.50 -16.44 12.08
C MET A 109 2.78 -15.87 11.48
N ARG A 110 2.65 -15.14 10.38
CA ARG A 110 3.74 -14.37 9.76
C ARG A 110 3.27 -12.95 9.46
N VAL A 111 4.22 -12.05 9.25
CA VAL A 111 3.97 -10.65 8.94
C VAL A 111 4.68 -10.24 7.65
N GLY A 112 4.00 -9.47 6.83
CA GLY A 112 4.47 -8.88 5.58
C GLY A 112 3.77 -7.55 5.32
N CYS A 113 3.82 -7.12 4.06
CA CYS A 113 3.11 -5.94 3.58
C CYS A 113 2.11 -6.33 2.50
N TYR A 114 1.07 -5.54 2.30
CA TYR A 114 0.18 -5.66 1.14
C TYR A 114 -0.01 -4.33 0.43
N ALA A 115 -0.51 -4.42 -0.80
CA ALA A 115 -1.11 -3.32 -1.52
C ALA A 115 -2.38 -3.81 -2.23
N VAL A 116 -3.42 -2.99 -2.21
CA VAL A 116 -4.67 -3.19 -2.94
C VAL A 116 -5.00 -1.89 -3.67
N TRP A 117 -5.46 -1.98 -4.90
CA TRP A 117 -5.83 -0.82 -5.70
C TRP A 117 -7.12 -1.04 -6.46
N ASP A 118 -7.80 0.05 -6.78
CA ASP A 118 -8.92 0.04 -7.70
C ASP A 118 -8.61 0.95 -8.87
N MET A 119 -8.62 0.38 -10.08
CA MET A 119 -8.35 1.12 -11.31
C MET A 119 -9.45 2.14 -11.64
N LYS A 120 -10.68 1.95 -11.12
CA LYS A 120 -11.80 2.85 -11.39
C LYS A 120 -11.77 4.10 -10.53
N SER A 121 -11.48 3.94 -9.25
CA SER A 121 -11.43 5.03 -8.28
C SER A 121 -10.03 5.60 -8.07
N GLU A 122 -9.02 5.05 -8.74
CA GLU A 122 -7.59 5.37 -8.56
C GLU A 122 -7.13 5.23 -7.09
N ALA A 123 -7.85 4.44 -6.30
CA ALA A 123 -7.54 4.22 -4.91
C ALA A 123 -6.36 3.25 -4.77
N LEU A 124 -5.42 3.56 -3.86
CA LEU A 124 -4.31 2.68 -3.49
C LEU A 124 -4.20 2.61 -1.96
N VAL A 125 -4.48 1.43 -1.42
CA VAL A 125 -4.35 1.14 0.01
C VAL A 125 -3.17 0.19 0.23
N GLN A 126 -2.33 0.56 1.18
CA GLN A 126 -1.13 -0.16 1.57
C GLN A 126 -1.09 -0.24 3.09
N ASP A 127 -0.79 -1.40 3.66
CA ASP A 127 -0.54 -1.55 5.11
C ASP A 127 0.17 -2.91 5.40
N CYS A 128 0.22 -3.26 6.68
CA CYS A 128 0.67 -4.53 7.23
C CYS A 128 -0.25 -5.68 6.81
N TRP A 129 0.35 -6.81 6.44
CA TRP A 129 -0.36 -8.06 6.19
C TRP A 129 0.06 -9.09 7.23
N VAL A 130 -0.88 -9.53 8.07
CA VAL A 130 -0.65 -10.55 9.10
C VAL A 130 -1.55 -11.72 8.81
N GLN A 131 -0.96 -12.89 8.58
CA GLN A 131 -1.73 -14.07 8.20
C GLN A 131 -0.97 -15.35 8.58
N GLN A 132 -1.70 -16.47 8.58
CA GLN A 132 -1.11 -17.80 8.72
C GLN A 132 0.04 -18.03 7.72
N ALA A 133 1.10 -18.70 8.17
CA ALA A 133 2.32 -18.95 7.41
C ALA A 133 2.03 -19.65 6.08
N ILE A 134 1.05 -20.56 6.06
CA ILE A 134 0.63 -21.28 4.85
C ILE A 134 0.09 -20.31 3.79
N SER A 135 -0.79 -19.38 4.17
CA SER A 135 -1.33 -18.38 3.24
C SER A 135 -0.25 -17.40 2.78
N MET A 136 0.68 -17.07 3.68
CA MET A 136 1.77 -16.15 3.37
C MET A 136 2.79 -16.70 2.37
N ASN A 137 2.83 -18.02 2.15
CA ASN A 137 3.65 -18.63 1.09
C ASN A 137 3.24 -18.20 -0.33
N ASN A 138 2.03 -17.64 -0.48
CA ASN A 138 1.56 -17.08 -1.75
C ASN A 138 2.03 -15.63 -1.97
N CYS A 139 2.66 -15.00 -0.98
CA CYS A 139 3.16 -13.64 -1.07
C CYS A 139 4.54 -13.60 -1.77
N GLY A 140 4.78 -12.52 -2.51
CA GLY A 140 6.07 -12.27 -3.16
C GLY A 140 7.19 -12.04 -2.14
N HIS A 141 8.44 -12.25 -2.55
CA HIS A 141 9.61 -11.91 -1.74
C HIS A 141 10.19 -10.59 -2.23
N ARG A 142 10.29 -9.59 -1.33
CA ARG A 142 10.82 -8.23 -1.56
C ARG A 142 10.06 -7.35 -2.56
N LYS A 143 9.12 -7.91 -3.29
CA LYS A 143 8.33 -7.23 -4.30
C LYS A 143 6.85 -7.61 -4.17
N CYS A 144 5.99 -6.62 -4.35
CA CYS A 144 4.54 -6.81 -4.45
C CYS A 144 4.18 -6.99 -5.92
N ILE A 145 3.91 -8.24 -6.30
CA ILE A 145 3.59 -8.63 -7.68
C ILE A 145 2.14 -9.09 -7.71
N ALA A 146 1.37 -8.60 -8.67
CA ALA A 146 0.03 -9.13 -8.96
C ALA A 146 -0.09 -9.53 -10.42
N ASP A 147 -0.60 -10.74 -10.61
CA ASP A 147 -1.02 -11.27 -11.91
C ASP A 147 -2.54 -11.14 -12.00
N LYS A 148 -3.03 -10.24 -12.86
CA LYS A 148 -4.47 -9.99 -13.12
C LYS A 148 -5.34 -9.79 -11.87
N SER A 149 -4.72 -9.36 -10.76
CA SER A 149 -5.34 -9.16 -9.45
C SER A 149 -5.19 -7.70 -9.06
N THR A 150 -6.15 -7.17 -8.31
CA THR A 150 -6.09 -5.83 -7.70
C THR A 150 -5.41 -5.84 -6.33
N PHE A 151 -4.81 -6.96 -5.95
CA PHE A 151 -4.19 -7.19 -4.66
C PHE A 151 -2.85 -7.91 -4.83
N CYS A 152 -1.84 -7.49 -4.06
CA CYS A 152 -0.61 -8.22 -3.86
C CYS A 152 -0.19 -8.19 -2.38
N CYS A 153 0.53 -9.22 -1.95
CA CYS A 153 1.21 -9.28 -0.66
C CYS A 153 2.67 -9.67 -0.85
N CYS A 154 3.53 -9.24 0.08
CA CYS A 154 4.96 -9.48 0.00
C CYS A 154 5.65 -9.54 1.37
N TYR A 155 6.78 -10.24 1.42
CA TYR A 155 7.72 -10.24 2.54
C TYR A 155 8.86 -9.24 2.30
N GLY A 156 9.34 -8.60 3.37
CA GLY A 156 10.49 -7.69 3.30
C GLY A 156 10.13 -6.24 3.57
N HIS A 157 11.11 -5.50 4.09
CA HIS A 157 10.94 -4.07 4.35
C HIS A 157 10.59 -3.31 3.07
N ILE A 158 9.48 -2.57 3.14
CA ILE A 158 9.03 -1.60 2.14
C ILE A 158 8.74 -2.29 0.78
N CYS A 159 8.50 -3.60 0.79
CA CYS A 159 8.26 -4.39 -0.42
C CYS A 159 6.97 -3.98 -1.16
N ASN A 160 6.02 -3.35 -0.46
CA ASN A 160 4.78 -2.84 -1.03
C ASN A 160 4.91 -1.40 -1.56
N SER A 161 6.10 -0.80 -1.58
CA SER A 161 6.28 0.58 -2.07
C SER A 161 6.12 0.74 -3.58
N ARG A 162 6.44 -0.32 -4.33
CA ARG A 162 6.30 -0.42 -5.79
C ARG A 162 5.42 -1.63 -6.11
N LEU A 163 4.47 -1.42 -7.01
CA LEU A 163 3.58 -2.47 -7.50
C LEU A 163 4.04 -2.87 -8.90
N GLU A 164 4.30 -4.15 -9.10
CA GLU A 164 4.61 -4.71 -10.41
C GLU A 164 3.36 -5.42 -10.93
N LEU A 165 2.71 -4.83 -11.93
CA LEU A 165 1.57 -5.41 -12.64
C LEU A 165 2.12 -6.28 -13.77
N LEU A 166 1.87 -7.58 -13.71
CA LEU A 166 2.15 -8.48 -14.83
C LEU A 166 0.96 -8.40 -15.80
N GLU A 167 1.07 -7.51 -16.78
CA GLU A 167 0.23 -7.59 -17.98
C GLU A 167 0.82 -8.66 -18.90
N ASN A 168 0.00 -9.60 -19.35
CA ASN A 168 0.44 -10.58 -20.34
C ASN A 168 0.97 -9.85 -21.58
N MET A 169 2.29 -9.82 -21.79
CA MET A 169 2.88 -9.62 -23.12
C MET A 169 2.58 -10.85 -23.99
N SER A 170 1.31 -11.01 -24.37
CA SER A 170 0.89 -11.94 -25.41
C SER A 170 0.16 -11.18 -26.51
N SER A 171 0.91 -10.37 -27.26
CA SER A 171 0.59 -10.06 -28.65
C SER A 171 1.87 -9.69 -29.40
N SER A 172 2.42 -10.66 -30.13
CA SER A 172 3.14 -10.53 -31.41
C SER A 172 4.17 -11.65 -31.59
N ALA A 173 3.70 -12.85 -31.87
CA ALA A 173 4.43 -13.85 -32.66
C ALA A 173 3.46 -14.47 -33.66
N GLU A 174 2.87 -13.60 -34.49
CA GLU A 174 2.19 -13.98 -35.72
C GLU A 174 2.31 -12.79 -36.67
N TYR A 175 3.44 -12.71 -37.38
CA TYR A 175 3.57 -12.29 -38.78
C TYR A 175 5.05 -12.22 -39.18
N SER A 176 5.55 -13.28 -39.82
CA SER A 176 6.44 -13.30 -41.00
C SER A 176 6.85 -14.73 -41.29
#